data_AF-A0A351I0C8-F1
#
_entry.id   AF-A0A351I0C8-F1
#
_cell.length_a   1.000
_cell.length_b   1.000
_cell.length_c   1.000
_cell.angle_alpha   90.00
_cell.angle_beta   90.00
_cell.angle_gamma   90.00
#
_symmetry.space_group_name_H-M   'P 1'
#
loop_
_entity.id
_entity.type
_entity.pdbx_description
1 polymer ?
#
loop_
_entity_poly.entity_id
_entity_poly.type
_entity_poly.pdbx_seq_one_letter_code
_entity_poly.pdbx_strand_id
1 'polypeptide(L)'
;MASRRKLLSAFLALASVLTGAPVFSQIRGRAPGPVALQGRLGVAAGSPAAPTVSFLTVLPETAILPVTVTVAVSEGPSSAASEEKAKVAADAFFDAAKPAAPGEDGAVAAGEPASVAVLHPAGPYAAARAAASIYDPDHIAPSRRDRLRDRLRYGRITARSFFWYMYTHIKDMWPGYIGRWKQARAEGPVAVSSPRSFFTAMRVTGMSGRFYALGGSALEDGLVIREFRGAFARYFDGPGVGARERAALERFMTRAQGFNAEKRAHTNMYKNIRDPLLKASTMRPDRLADFFDGLLPPHRERTVLDFQRSGRMDEVREAFMSVLMRTLNEENPRAPDRVRAAIVLGSFATGSAGPSSDFDVEALVDGAGNNRLAEFSRRLVAHWTAAGHHSSHPVTVHTEASWPSWGLVNIVQTRHYIVVSPEPALIARLSRRAFEDPAVRLERGYTPRGDVNRVIQRAIVAAGTAAADLRALFGMKPSSSGH
;
A
#
# COMPACT_ATOMS: atom_id res chain seq x y z
N MET A 1 -38.63 13.95 -7.06
CA MET A 1 -37.45 14.79 -6.75
C MET A 1 -37.02 14.79 -5.27
N ALA A 2 -37.94 14.69 -4.30
CA ALA A 2 -37.61 14.68 -2.86
C ALA A 2 -36.72 13.50 -2.40
N SER A 3 -36.84 12.32 -3.02
CA SER A 3 -35.99 11.14 -2.75
C SER A 3 -34.52 11.34 -3.18
N ARG A 4 -34.27 12.06 -4.29
CA ARG A 4 -32.91 12.34 -4.79
C ARG A 4 -32.16 13.32 -3.88
N ARG A 5 -32.84 14.31 -3.28
CA ARG A 5 -32.23 15.24 -2.31
C ARG A 5 -31.88 14.56 -0.99
N LYS A 6 -32.74 13.67 -0.48
CA LYS A 6 -32.48 12.92 0.77
C LYS A 6 -31.30 11.95 0.65
N LEU A 7 -31.12 11.30 -0.51
CA LEU A 7 -29.96 10.43 -0.79
C LEU A 7 -28.65 11.23 -0.94
N LEU A 8 -28.70 12.42 -1.54
CA LEU A 8 -27.54 13.30 -1.68
C LEU A 8 -27.10 13.87 -0.31
N SER A 9 -28.04 14.23 0.57
CA SER A 9 -27.74 14.66 1.95
C SER A 9 -27.15 13.53 2.80
N ALA A 10 -27.65 12.29 2.66
CA ALA A 10 -27.07 11.12 3.32
C ALA A 10 -25.65 10.79 2.80
N PHE A 11 -25.40 11.01 1.50
CA PHE A 11 -24.08 10.85 0.88
C PHE A 11 -23.07 11.88 1.39
N LEU A 12 -23.48 13.15 1.52
CA LEU A 12 -22.64 14.22 2.09
C LEU A 12 -22.38 14.00 3.59
N ALA A 13 -23.36 13.49 4.34
CA ALA A 13 -23.19 13.16 5.75
C ALA A 13 -22.23 11.97 5.97
N LEU A 14 -22.27 10.94 5.13
CA LEU A 14 -21.34 9.82 5.19
C LEU A 14 -19.91 10.25 4.79
N ALA A 15 -19.77 11.16 3.81
CA ALA A 15 -18.49 11.78 3.48
C ALA A 15 -17.93 12.62 4.64
N SER A 16 -18.77 13.38 5.35
CA SER A 16 -18.38 14.18 6.53
C SER A 16 -17.96 13.33 7.75
N VAL A 17 -18.60 12.17 7.97
CA VAL A 17 -18.21 11.22 9.02
C VAL A 17 -16.87 10.55 8.71
N LEU A 18 -16.59 10.27 7.43
CA LEU A 18 -15.29 9.74 6.97
C LEU A 18 -14.16 10.79 7.00
N THR A 19 -14.48 12.08 7.18
CA THR A 19 -13.51 13.18 7.36
C THR A 19 -13.27 13.59 8.82
N GLY A 20 -13.83 12.86 9.80
CA GLY A 20 -13.51 12.99 11.21
C GLY A 20 -14.25 14.12 11.95
N ALA A 21 -15.46 13.83 12.42
CA ALA A 21 -16.09 14.56 13.53
C ALA A 21 -16.08 13.68 14.79
N PRO A 22 -15.77 14.20 15.98
CA PRO A 22 -15.73 13.40 17.19
C PRO A 22 -17.13 12.99 17.64
N VAL A 23 -17.31 11.71 18.01
CA VAL A 23 -18.47 11.21 18.76
C VAL A 23 -17.96 10.80 20.14
N PHE A 24 -18.43 11.49 21.18
CA PHE A 24 -18.21 11.08 22.57
C PHE A 24 -19.19 9.96 22.93
N SER A 25 -18.70 8.83 23.45
CA SER A 25 -19.55 7.78 24.04
C SER A 25 -19.50 7.86 25.56
N GLN A 26 -20.65 8.11 26.21
CA GLN A 26 -20.87 7.74 27.61
C GLN A 26 -21.35 6.28 27.66
N ILE A 27 -20.62 5.43 28.39
CA ILE A 27 -21.01 4.06 28.68
C ILE A 27 -21.81 4.06 29.99
N ARG A 28 -23.08 3.65 29.95
CA ARG A 28 -23.83 3.20 31.15
C ARG A 28 -24.23 1.74 30.95
N GLY A 29 -23.82 0.90 31.89
CA GLY A 29 -24.12 -0.53 31.88
C GLY A 29 -25.54 -0.84 32.39
N ARG A 30 -26.16 -1.86 31.80
CA ARG A 30 -27.23 -2.64 32.43
C ARG A 30 -27.23 -4.08 31.87
N ALA A 31 -27.54 -5.03 32.76
CA ALA A 31 -27.42 -6.48 32.62
C ALA A 31 -28.39 -7.11 31.57
N PRO A 32 -28.15 -8.36 31.12
CA PRO A 32 -28.88 -8.96 30.00
C PRO A 32 -30.19 -9.62 30.44
N GLY A 33 -31.24 -9.43 29.64
CA GLY A 33 -32.45 -10.26 29.60
C GLY A 33 -32.64 -10.84 28.18
N PRO A 34 -33.48 -11.88 28.01
CA PRO A 34 -33.48 -12.70 26.80
C PRO A 34 -34.08 -11.95 25.61
N VAL A 35 -33.40 -12.01 24.46
CA VAL A 35 -33.89 -11.43 23.21
C VAL A 35 -34.63 -12.49 22.41
N ALA A 36 -35.95 -12.27 22.27
CA ALA A 36 -36.75 -12.84 21.19
C ALA A 36 -36.47 -12.08 19.88
N LEU A 37 -36.38 -12.80 18.77
CA LEU A 37 -36.21 -12.25 17.43
C LEU A 37 -37.53 -11.60 16.95
N GLN A 38 -37.52 -10.29 16.70
CA GLN A 38 -38.51 -9.64 15.82
C GLN A 38 -37.91 -8.36 15.22
N GLY A 39 -37.81 -8.31 13.88
CA GLY A 39 -37.56 -7.08 13.16
C GLY A 39 -38.85 -6.29 13.01
N ARG A 40 -38.91 -5.07 13.57
CA ARG A 40 -39.98 -4.10 13.30
C ARG A 40 -39.36 -2.74 12.96
N LEU A 41 -39.78 -2.17 11.83
CA LEU A 41 -39.69 -0.74 11.56
C LEU A 41 -40.80 -0.05 12.36
N GLY A 42 -40.45 0.60 13.46
CA GLY A 42 -41.35 1.45 14.21
C GLY A 42 -41.10 2.92 13.88
N VAL A 43 -42.11 3.63 13.37
CA VAL A 43 -42.15 5.08 13.39
C VAL A 43 -42.99 5.47 14.60
N ALA A 44 -42.37 5.96 15.67
CA ALA A 44 -43.11 6.58 16.76
C ALA A 44 -43.58 7.96 16.30
N ALA A 45 -44.89 8.15 16.22
CA ALA A 45 -45.48 9.47 15.99
C ALA A 45 -45.27 10.33 17.25
N GLY A 46 -44.63 11.50 17.06
CA GLY A 46 -44.56 12.55 18.09
C GLY A 46 -43.22 12.73 18.80
N SER A 47 -42.10 12.86 18.07
CA SER A 47 -40.91 13.64 18.49
C SER A 47 -39.91 13.72 17.32
N PRO A 48 -39.20 14.84 17.07
CA PRO A 48 -38.25 14.96 15.96
C PRO A 48 -36.91 14.28 16.33
N ALA A 49 -36.91 12.95 16.42
CA ALA A 49 -35.68 12.18 16.54
C ALA A 49 -35.26 11.65 15.17
N ALA A 50 -33.98 11.86 14.83
CA ALA A 50 -33.36 11.41 13.58
C ALA A 50 -33.56 9.90 13.33
N PRO A 51 -33.61 9.44 12.07
CA PRO A 51 -33.73 8.01 11.78
C PRO A 51 -32.49 7.25 12.26
N THR A 52 -32.69 6.30 13.15
CA THR A 52 -31.65 5.34 13.58
C THR A 52 -31.55 4.21 12.57
N VAL A 53 -30.36 3.98 12.01
CA VAL A 53 -30.06 2.79 11.19
C VAL A 53 -29.06 1.94 11.94
N SER A 54 -29.47 0.75 12.37
CA SER A 54 -28.61 -0.22 13.05
C SER A 54 -28.14 -1.28 12.07
N PHE A 55 -26.84 -1.58 12.03
CA PHE A 55 -26.29 -2.73 11.32
C PHE A 55 -25.75 -3.74 12.32
N LEU A 56 -26.18 -5.00 12.22
CA LEU A 56 -25.59 -6.10 12.97
C LEU A 56 -24.59 -6.81 12.06
N THR A 57 -23.31 -6.83 12.45
CA THR A 57 -22.32 -7.68 11.79
C THR A 57 -22.21 -8.96 12.60
N VAL A 58 -22.70 -10.08 12.06
CA VAL A 58 -22.50 -11.39 12.69
C VAL A 58 -21.13 -11.91 12.26
N LEU A 59 -20.19 -11.98 13.21
CA LEU A 59 -18.91 -12.66 13.04
C LEU A 59 -19.09 -14.15 13.39
N PRO A 60 -18.50 -15.10 12.64
CA PRO A 60 -18.45 -16.48 13.09
C PRO A 60 -17.45 -16.61 14.26
N GLU A 61 -17.97 -17.09 15.38
CA GLU A 61 -17.30 -17.67 16.56
C GLU A 61 -16.02 -17.00 17.06
N THR A 62 -16.17 -15.86 17.74
CA THR A 62 -15.73 -15.61 19.14
C THR A 62 -15.87 -14.10 19.40
N ALA A 63 -16.60 -13.75 20.47
CA ALA A 63 -16.97 -12.40 20.90
C ALA A 63 -17.92 -11.60 19.97
N ILE A 64 -19.20 -11.54 20.35
CA ILE A 64 -20.16 -10.55 19.83
C ILE A 64 -19.87 -9.23 20.55
N LEU A 65 -19.20 -8.29 19.88
CA LEU A 65 -19.18 -6.89 20.29
C LEU A 65 -20.30 -6.16 19.52
N PRO A 66 -21.43 -5.80 20.16
CA PRO A 66 -22.40 -4.94 19.52
C PRO A 66 -21.78 -3.54 19.39
N VAL A 67 -21.45 -3.13 18.16
CA VAL A 67 -21.06 -1.76 17.85
C VAL A 67 -22.29 -1.02 17.35
N THR A 68 -22.85 -0.16 18.19
CA THR A 68 -23.94 0.75 17.80
C THR A 68 -23.33 2.07 17.33
N VAL A 69 -23.55 2.44 16.07
CA VAL A 69 -23.14 3.74 15.53
C VAL A 69 -24.37 4.66 15.45
N THR A 70 -24.40 5.69 16.29
CA THR A 70 -25.44 6.73 16.26
C THR A 70 -24.99 7.88 15.38
N VAL A 71 -25.78 8.24 14.36
CA VAL A 71 -25.50 9.36 13.45
C VAL A 71 -26.34 10.56 13.88
N ALA A 72 -25.71 11.64 14.34
CA ALA A 72 -26.36 12.93 14.51
C ALA A 72 -26.09 13.78 13.26
N VAL A 73 -27.16 14.31 12.65
CA VAL A 73 -27.07 15.20 11.47
C VAL A 73 -26.96 16.64 11.98
N SER A 74 -25.89 17.33 11.62
CA SER A 74 -25.77 18.79 11.74
C SER A 74 -25.64 19.38 10.34
N GLU A 75 -26.57 20.25 9.96
CA GLU A 75 -26.57 20.96 8.68
C GLU A 75 -25.69 22.21 8.79
N GLY A 76 -24.58 22.24 8.04
CA GLY A 76 -23.73 23.42 7.92
C GLY A 76 -22.82 23.35 6.68
N PRO A 77 -22.54 24.49 6.01
CA PRO A 77 -21.83 24.51 4.74
C PRO A 77 -20.32 24.20 4.90
N SER A 78 -19.80 23.45 3.93
CA SER A 78 -18.40 23.07 3.77
C SER A 78 -17.52 24.29 3.49
N SER A 79 -16.45 24.45 4.28
CA SER A 79 -15.35 25.39 4.04
C SER A 79 -14.00 24.69 4.32
N ALA A 80 -12.89 25.34 3.94
CA ALA A 80 -11.50 24.88 4.14
C ALA A 80 -11.17 24.36 5.57
N ALA A 81 -12.00 24.68 6.55
CA ALA A 81 -11.97 24.09 7.89
C ALA A 81 -12.21 22.56 7.94
N SER A 82 -12.79 21.93 6.91
CA SER A 82 -12.98 20.46 6.88
C SER A 82 -11.70 19.70 6.56
N GLU A 83 -10.80 20.27 5.75
CA GLU A 83 -9.47 19.70 5.50
C GLU A 83 -8.57 19.85 6.73
N GLU A 84 -8.69 20.97 7.45
CA GLU A 84 -7.94 21.20 8.70
C GLU A 84 -8.43 20.31 9.85
N LYS A 85 -9.73 19.99 9.91
CA LYS A 85 -10.29 19.05 10.90
C LYS A 85 -9.94 17.59 10.61
N ALA A 86 -9.91 17.17 9.34
CA ALA A 86 -9.42 15.84 8.94
C ALA A 86 -7.92 15.66 9.26
N LYS A 87 -7.13 16.74 9.14
CA LYS A 87 -5.72 16.80 9.51
C LYS A 87 -5.51 16.63 11.03
N VAL A 88 -6.30 17.31 11.86
CA VAL A 88 -6.25 17.19 13.34
C VAL A 88 -6.67 15.80 13.83
N ALA A 89 -7.64 15.15 13.17
CA ALA A 89 -8.06 13.79 13.52
C ALA A 89 -7.02 12.71 13.16
N ALA A 90 -6.31 12.88 12.04
CA ALA A 90 -5.19 12.03 11.67
C ALA A 90 -4.03 12.19 12.67
N ASP A 91 -3.68 13.43 13.03
CA ASP A 91 -2.61 13.71 14.00
C ASP A 91 -2.96 13.13 15.39
N ALA A 92 -4.21 13.23 15.86
CA ALA A 92 -4.65 12.63 17.12
C ALA A 92 -4.61 11.08 17.14
N PHE A 93 -4.84 10.43 15.99
CA PHE A 93 -4.70 8.97 15.85
C PHE A 93 -3.22 8.51 15.97
N PHE A 94 -2.27 9.39 15.61
CA PHE A 94 -0.84 9.08 15.66
C PHE A 94 -0.13 9.58 16.94
N ASP A 95 -0.60 10.66 17.59
CA ASP A 95 0.04 11.25 18.79
C ASP A 95 -0.29 10.56 20.11
N ALA A 96 -1.35 9.76 20.21
CA ALA A 96 -1.66 8.98 21.41
C ALA A 96 -0.70 7.78 21.66
N ALA A 97 0.37 7.65 20.86
CA ALA A 97 1.28 6.51 20.84
C ALA A 97 2.70 6.88 21.28
N LYS A 98 2.91 7.05 22.59
CA LYS A 98 4.22 6.83 23.21
C LYS A 98 4.34 5.35 23.57
N PRO A 99 5.34 4.60 23.08
CA PRO A 99 5.61 3.26 23.59
C PRO A 99 6.26 3.33 24.97
N ALA A 100 5.84 2.45 25.88
CA ALA A 100 6.66 2.02 26.99
C ALA A 100 7.84 1.19 26.44
N ALA A 101 8.99 1.24 27.12
CA ALA A 101 10.23 0.57 26.70
C ALA A 101 10.01 -0.95 26.49
N PRO A 102 10.61 -1.56 25.45
CA PRO A 102 10.51 -3.00 25.26
C PRO A 102 11.44 -3.72 26.25
N GLY A 103 10.89 -4.73 26.93
CA GLY A 103 11.67 -5.77 27.59
C GLY A 103 12.44 -6.59 26.56
N GLU A 104 13.66 -6.97 26.95
CA GLU A 104 14.57 -7.83 26.19
C GLU A 104 13.94 -9.22 26.02
N ASP A 105 13.97 -9.75 24.79
CA ASP A 105 14.29 -11.16 24.51
C ASP A 105 14.30 -11.45 22.99
N GLY A 106 15.38 -12.10 22.54
CA GLY A 106 15.36 -12.99 21.38
C GLY A 106 15.70 -12.43 19.99
N ALA A 107 16.88 -11.84 19.79
CA ALA A 107 17.41 -11.54 18.46
C ALA A 107 18.07 -12.78 17.82
N VAL A 108 17.44 -13.37 16.81
CA VAL A 108 18.13 -14.28 15.88
C VAL A 108 18.75 -13.44 14.78
N ALA A 109 20.07 -13.28 14.85
CA ALA A 109 20.87 -12.58 13.85
C ALA A 109 20.91 -13.40 12.55
N ALA A 110 20.17 -12.95 11.54
CA ALA A 110 20.36 -13.39 10.16
C ALA A 110 21.38 -12.45 9.51
N GLY A 111 22.65 -12.88 9.44
CA GLY A 111 23.70 -12.20 8.69
C GLY A 111 23.33 -12.05 7.22
N GLU A 112 23.38 -10.82 6.70
CA GLU A 112 23.32 -10.55 5.28
C GLU A 112 24.65 -10.98 4.62
N PRO A 113 24.63 -11.64 3.45
CA PRO A 113 25.83 -11.74 2.65
C PRO A 113 26.13 -10.34 2.12
N ALA A 114 27.28 -9.79 2.52
CA ALA A 114 27.86 -8.63 1.87
C ALA A 114 27.91 -8.93 0.36
N SER A 115 27.09 -8.23 -0.42
CA SER A 115 27.22 -8.23 -1.87
C SER A 115 28.58 -7.61 -2.18
N VAL A 116 29.57 -8.46 -2.46
CA VAL A 116 30.85 -8.05 -3.02
C VAL A 116 30.53 -7.42 -4.37
N ALA A 117 30.51 -6.09 -4.40
CA ALA A 117 30.34 -5.33 -5.62
C ALA A 117 31.52 -5.64 -6.54
N VAL A 118 31.26 -6.32 -7.65
CA VAL A 118 32.21 -6.39 -8.76
C VAL A 118 32.28 -4.97 -9.33
N LEU A 119 33.38 -4.28 -9.01
CA LEU A 119 33.71 -2.96 -9.53
C LEU A 119 34.09 -3.08 -11.02
N HIS A 120 33.19 -2.66 -11.91
CA HIS A 120 33.47 -2.30 -13.30
C HIS A 120 33.15 -0.80 -13.52
N PRO A 121 33.75 -0.14 -14.54
CA PRO A 121 34.57 1.05 -14.36
C PRO A 121 33.82 2.42 -14.36
N ALA A 122 34.40 3.37 -13.61
CA ALA A 122 34.49 4.82 -13.86
C ALA A 122 33.29 5.59 -14.49
N GLY A 123 32.05 5.29 -14.12
CA GLY A 123 30.90 6.16 -14.42
C GLY A 123 30.79 7.36 -13.47
N PRO A 124 30.09 8.44 -13.84
CA PRO A 124 29.90 9.62 -12.99
C PRO A 124 29.21 9.30 -11.65
N TYR A 125 28.33 8.28 -11.64
CA TYR A 125 27.73 7.77 -10.41
C TYR A 125 28.76 7.05 -9.50
N ALA A 126 29.59 6.17 -10.07
CA ALA A 126 30.65 5.49 -9.32
C ALA A 126 31.64 6.49 -8.71
N ALA A 127 32.00 7.55 -9.45
CA ALA A 127 32.83 8.64 -8.95
C ALA A 127 32.17 9.42 -7.81
N ALA A 128 30.89 9.79 -7.95
CA ALA A 128 30.15 10.49 -6.89
C ALA A 128 30.02 9.62 -5.62
N ARG A 129 29.79 8.31 -5.78
CA ARG A 129 29.71 7.35 -4.67
C ARG A 129 31.06 7.16 -3.97
N ALA A 130 32.16 7.04 -4.74
CA ALA A 130 33.51 6.97 -4.18
C ALA A 130 33.90 8.28 -3.46
N ALA A 131 33.49 9.43 -3.99
CA ALA A 131 33.67 10.70 -3.30
C ALA A 131 32.86 10.77 -2.00
N ALA A 132 31.64 10.21 -1.99
CA ALA A 132 30.79 10.18 -0.81
C ALA A 132 31.40 9.39 0.36
N SER A 133 32.19 8.34 0.10
CA SER A 133 32.86 7.57 1.18
C SER A 133 33.98 8.33 1.89
N ILE A 134 34.44 9.47 1.34
CA ILE A 134 35.46 10.34 1.94
C ILE A 134 34.82 11.34 2.92
N TYR A 135 33.53 11.61 2.78
CA TYR A 135 32.81 12.44 3.74
C TYR A 135 32.52 11.62 4.99
N ASP A 136 32.98 12.08 6.15
CA ASP A 136 32.31 11.74 7.40
C ASP A 136 31.08 12.64 7.48
N PRO A 137 29.86 12.12 7.23
CA PRO A 137 28.69 12.92 7.51
C PRO A 137 28.69 13.09 9.02
N ASP A 138 29.14 14.25 9.51
CA ASP A 138 28.64 14.80 10.76
C ASP A 138 27.13 14.72 10.63
N HIS A 139 26.56 13.66 11.21
CA HIS A 139 25.13 13.51 11.36
C HIS A 139 24.80 14.53 12.43
N ILE A 140 24.71 15.80 12.02
CA ILE A 140 24.20 16.86 12.86
C ILE A 140 22.87 16.32 13.33
N ALA A 141 22.83 15.94 14.61
CA ALA A 141 21.70 15.26 15.17
C ALA A 141 20.50 16.17 14.90
N PRO A 142 19.48 15.71 14.15
CA PRO A 142 18.42 16.59 13.70
C PRO A 142 17.84 17.31 14.91
N SER A 143 17.68 18.62 14.80
CA SER A 143 17.16 19.43 15.90
C SER A 143 15.79 18.89 16.32
N ARG A 144 15.33 19.21 17.53
CA ARG A 144 13.97 18.84 17.96
C ARG A 144 12.90 19.31 16.97
N ARG A 145 13.11 20.48 16.37
CA ARG A 145 12.25 21.07 15.33
C ARG A 145 12.25 20.23 14.05
N ASP A 146 13.41 19.77 13.60
CA ASP A 146 13.54 18.94 12.40
C ASP A 146 12.88 17.57 12.60
N ARG A 147 13.10 16.94 13.77
CA ARG A 147 12.44 15.68 14.12
C ARG A 147 10.92 15.80 14.13
N LEU A 148 10.38 16.89 14.69
CA LEU A 148 8.94 17.15 14.67
C LEU A 148 8.43 17.35 13.25
N ARG A 149 9.13 18.15 12.44
CA ARG A 149 8.78 18.39 11.04
C ARG A 149 8.77 17.10 10.21
N ASP A 150 9.76 16.23 10.40
CA ASP A 150 9.86 14.94 9.73
C ASP A 150 8.73 14.00 10.16
N ARG A 151 8.38 13.97 11.45
CA ARG A 151 7.24 13.17 11.95
C ARG A 151 5.90 13.65 11.41
N LEU A 152 5.64 14.95 11.42
CA LEU A 152 4.40 15.51 10.85
C LEU A 152 4.30 15.22 9.35
N ARG A 153 5.41 15.33 8.62
CA ARG A 153 5.46 14.98 7.19
C ARG A 153 5.23 13.49 6.97
N TYR A 154 5.88 12.62 7.75
CA TYR A 154 5.67 11.19 7.69
C TYR A 154 4.22 10.80 7.97
N GLY A 155 3.59 11.41 8.98
CA GLY A 155 2.16 11.22 9.29
C GLY A 155 1.27 11.61 8.11
N ARG A 156 1.51 12.78 7.52
CA ARG A 156 0.79 13.25 6.32
C ARG A 156 0.95 12.30 5.13
N ILE A 157 2.17 11.86 4.83
CA ILE A 157 2.46 10.91 3.73
C ILE A 157 1.74 9.59 4.01
N THR A 158 1.85 9.05 5.23
CA THR A 158 1.21 7.80 5.63
C THR A 158 -0.31 7.87 5.50
N ALA A 159 -0.95 8.95 5.98
CA ALA A 159 -2.40 9.13 5.89
C ALA A 159 -2.87 9.22 4.43
N ARG A 160 -2.13 9.95 3.58
CA ARG A 160 -2.45 10.07 2.16
C ARG A 160 -2.29 8.73 1.44
N SER A 161 -1.18 8.03 1.65
CA SER A 161 -0.95 6.70 1.11
C SER A 161 -2.05 5.73 1.56
N PHE A 162 -2.42 5.76 2.85
CA PHE A 162 -3.49 4.94 3.39
C PHE A 162 -4.82 5.20 2.68
N PHE A 163 -5.22 6.47 2.59
CA PHE A 163 -6.45 6.85 1.91
C PHE A 163 -6.44 6.45 0.43
N TRP A 164 -5.31 6.61 -0.25
CA TRP A 164 -5.18 6.21 -1.64
C TRP A 164 -5.36 4.70 -1.80
N TYR A 165 -4.57 3.89 -1.07
CA TYR A 165 -4.57 2.43 -1.19
C TYR A 165 -5.89 1.76 -0.76
N MET A 166 -6.56 2.32 0.26
CA MET A 166 -7.74 1.72 0.90
C MET A 166 -9.07 2.28 0.40
N TYR A 167 -9.08 3.48 -0.20
CA TYR A 167 -10.32 4.10 -0.66
C TYR A 167 -10.28 4.52 -2.13
N THR A 168 -9.44 5.49 -2.53
CA THR A 168 -9.55 6.05 -3.89
C THR A 168 -9.19 5.02 -4.95
N HIS A 169 -8.09 4.31 -4.77
CA HIS A 169 -7.67 3.26 -5.70
C HIS A 169 -8.66 2.09 -5.73
N ILE A 170 -9.29 1.76 -4.60
CA ILE A 170 -10.35 0.74 -4.53
C ILE A 170 -11.57 1.15 -5.34
N LYS A 171 -12.02 2.38 -5.14
CA LYS A 171 -13.15 2.97 -5.86
C LYS A 171 -12.91 2.96 -7.38
N ASP A 172 -11.67 3.15 -7.82
CA ASP A 172 -11.31 3.17 -9.24
C ASP A 172 -11.08 1.76 -9.82
N MET A 173 -10.55 0.80 -9.03
CA MET A 173 -10.38 -0.60 -9.45
C MET A 173 -11.69 -1.39 -9.50
N TRP A 174 -12.64 -1.09 -8.60
CA TRP A 174 -13.86 -1.88 -8.41
C TRP A 174 -14.70 -2.03 -9.69
N PRO A 175 -14.97 -0.97 -10.48
CA PRO A 175 -15.73 -1.09 -11.73
C PRO A 175 -15.13 -2.10 -12.71
N GLY A 176 -13.81 -2.10 -12.89
CA GLY A 176 -13.13 -3.05 -13.76
C GLY A 176 -13.22 -4.49 -13.24
N TYR A 177 -13.07 -4.67 -11.93
CA TYR A 177 -13.21 -5.99 -11.31
C TYR A 177 -14.63 -6.54 -11.42
N ILE A 178 -15.64 -5.77 -11.01
CA ILE A 178 -17.04 -6.22 -11.02
C ILE A 178 -17.57 -6.40 -12.45
N GLY A 179 -17.06 -5.62 -13.41
CA GLY A 179 -17.36 -5.81 -14.84
C GLY A 179 -16.92 -7.19 -15.34
N ARG A 180 -15.66 -7.58 -15.09
CA ARG A 180 -15.16 -8.92 -15.47
C ARG A 180 -15.92 -10.05 -14.79
N TRP A 181 -16.24 -9.90 -13.51
CA TRP A 181 -17.04 -10.90 -12.79
C TRP A 181 -18.45 -11.03 -13.38
N LYS A 182 -19.12 -9.92 -13.72
CA LYS A 182 -20.45 -9.93 -14.36
C LYS A 182 -20.41 -10.59 -15.73
N GLN A 183 -19.35 -10.35 -16.51
CA GLN A 183 -19.13 -11.01 -17.78
C GLN A 183 -18.98 -12.53 -17.60
N ALA A 184 -18.10 -12.99 -16.70
CA ALA A 184 -17.93 -14.40 -16.41
C ALA A 184 -19.24 -15.07 -15.95
N ARG A 185 -20.05 -14.37 -15.15
CA ARG A 185 -21.39 -14.82 -14.74
C ARG A 185 -22.37 -14.96 -15.90
N ALA A 186 -22.27 -14.10 -16.91
CA ALA A 186 -23.10 -14.20 -18.10
C ALA A 186 -22.70 -15.41 -18.98
N GLU A 187 -21.43 -15.81 -18.93
CA GLU A 187 -20.88 -16.94 -19.70
C GLU A 187 -21.05 -18.31 -19.00
N GLY A 188 -21.39 -18.33 -17.71
CA GLY A 188 -21.62 -19.57 -16.95
C GLY A 188 -21.48 -19.41 -15.43
N PRO A 189 -21.31 -20.53 -14.70
CA PRO A 189 -21.03 -20.50 -13.27
C PRO A 189 -19.76 -19.68 -12.97
N VAL A 190 -19.77 -18.94 -11.88
CA VAL A 190 -18.61 -18.17 -11.38
C VAL A 190 -17.95 -18.88 -10.23
N ALA A 191 -16.63 -18.71 -10.10
CA ALA A 191 -15.85 -19.28 -9.00
C ALA A 191 -16.20 -18.73 -7.61
N VAL A 192 -16.68 -17.49 -7.54
CA VAL A 192 -16.96 -16.76 -6.28
C VAL A 192 -18.38 -16.21 -6.32
N SER A 193 -19.21 -16.58 -5.34
CA SER A 193 -20.61 -16.13 -5.23
C SER A 193 -20.74 -14.66 -4.81
N SER A 194 -19.81 -14.18 -3.98
CA SER A 194 -19.87 -12.88 -3.31
C SER A 194 -18.68 -11.99 -3.71
N PRO A 195 -18.71 -11.39 -4.92
CA PRO A 195 -17.54 -10.70 -5.48
C PRO A 195 -17.07 -9.50 -4.65
N ARG A 196 -17.99 -8.74 -4.03
CA ARG A 196 -17.63 -7.58 -3.20
C ARG A 196 -16.94 -7.99 -1.90
N SER A 197 -17.49 -8.99 -1.21
CA SER A 197 -16.92 -9.52 0.03
C SER A 197 -15.54 -10.11 -0.21
N PHE A 198 -15.37 -10.89 -1.29
CA PHE A 198 -14.08 -11.42 -1.69
C PHE A 198 -13.08 -10.32 -2.05
N PHE A 199 -13.46 -9.38 -2.92
CA PHE A 199 -12.58 -8.27 -3.30
C PHE A 199 -12.13 -7.47 -2.08
N THR A 200 -13.05 -7.18 -1.15
CA THR A 200 -12.76 -6.47 0.09
C THR A 200 -11.78 -7.25 0.97
N ALA A 201 -12.01 -8.55 1.14
CA ALA A 201 -11.11 -9.43 1.89
C ALA A 201 -9.70 -9.44 1.28
N MET A 202 -9.58 -9.60 -0.04
CA MET A 202 -8.29 -9.66 -0.75
C MET A 202 -7.43 -8.39 -0.61
N ARG A 203 -8.03 -7.23 -0.29
CA ARG A 203 -7.25 -6.01 -0.02
C ARG A 203 -6.56 -6.01 1.34
N VAL A 204 -7.00 -6.86 2.28
CA VAL A 204 -6.53 -6.88 3.68
C VAL A 204 -5.96 -8.26 4.11
N THR A 205 -6.31 -9.34 3.39
CA THR A 205 -5.74 -10.69 3.58
C THR A 205 -4.23 -10.67 3.35
N GLY A 206 -3.44 -11.25 4.24
CA GLY A 206 -1.98 -11.27 4.14
C GLY A 206 -1.30 -9.99 4.65
N MET A 207 -2.05 -9.07 5.27
CA MET A 207 -1.51 -7.84 5.90
C MET A 207 -1.60 -7.92 7.42
N SER A 208 -0.62 -7.36 8.13
CA SER A 208 -0.61 -7.29 9.60
C SER A 208 -1.60 -6.28 10.17
N GLY A 209 -2.22 -5.46 9.32
CA GLY A 209 -3.08 -4.35 9.73
C GLY A 209 -2.33 -3.05 9.95
N ARG A 210 -1.00 -3.07 9.98
CA ARG A 210 -0.21 -1.84 10.07
C ARG A 210 0.04 -1.22 8.69
N PHE A 211 0.01 0.11 8.64
CA PHE A 211 0.19 0.89 7.42
C PHE A 211 1.27 1.96 7.61
N TYR A 212 2.07 2.17 6.57
CA TYR A 212 3.23 3.07 6.55
C TYR A 212 3.18 3.96 5.30
N ALA A 213 4.11 4.92 5.20
CA ALA A 213 4.25 5.80 4.05
C ALA A 213 4.27 5.04 2.70
N LEU A 214 4.95 3.90 2.65
CA LEU A 214 5.10 3.07 1.45
C LEU A 214 4.01 1.99 1.28
N GLY A 215 3.03 1.93 2.18
CA GLY A 215 1.90 1.01 2.09
C GLY A 215 1.71 0.11 3.31
N GLY A 216 0.90 -0.93 3.14
CA GLY A 216 0.59 -1.91 4.17
C GLY A 216 1.75 -2.88 4.43
N SER A 217 1.96 -3.25 5.69
CA SER A 217 2.91 -4.33 6.01
C SER A 217 2.27 -5.68 5.81
N ALA A 218 2.94 -6.51 5.00
CA ALA A 218 2.59 -7.91 4.84
C ALA A 218 2.89 -8.69 6.12
N LEU A 219 2.09 -9.73 6.36
CA LEU A 219 2.42 -10.75 7.36
C LEU A 219 3.69 -11.52 6.93
N GLU A 220 4.23 -12.32 7.84
CA GLU A 220 5.21 -13.35 7.48
C GLU A 220 4.65 -14.33 6.45
N ASP A 221 5.51 -14.81 5.55
CA ASP A 221 5.15 -15.61 4.39
C ASP A 221 4.28 -16.83 4.73
N GLY A 222 4.58 -17.53 5.82
CA GLY A 222 3.77 -18.65 6.30
C GLY A 222 2.35 -18.24 6.69
N LEU A 223 2.19 -17.08 7.32
CA LEU A 223 0.88 -16.52 7.68
C LEU A 223 0.15 -15.99 6.45
N VAL A 224 0.85 -15.35 5.51
CA VAL A 224 0.29 -14.91 4.21
C VAL A 224 -0.36 -16.09 3.49
N ILE A 225 0.36 -17.20 3.37
CA ILE A 225 -0.13 -18.41 2.69
C ILE A 225 -1.34 -18.99 3.43
N ARG A 226 -1.24 -19.10 4.77
CA ARG A 226 -2.35 -19.59 5.60
C ARG A 226 -3.61 -18.75 5.40
N GLU A 227 -3.49 -17.43 5.39
CA GLU A 227 -4.65 -16.56 5.20
C GLU A 227 -5.23 -16.63 3.80
N PHE A 228 -4.41 -16.69 2.75
CA PHE A 228 -4.92 -16.82 1.39
C PHE A 228 -5.56 -18.18 1.13
N ARG A 229 -5.03 -19.26 1.72
CA ARG A 229 -5.70 -20.57 1.72
C ARG A 229 -7.07 -20.51 2.39
N GLY A 230 -7.15 -19.89 3.57
CA GLY A 230 -8.43 -19.69 4.26
C GLY A 230 -9.41 -18.84 3.47
N ALA A 231 -8.92 -17.79 2.79
CA ALA A 231 -9.75 -16.96 1.94
C ALA A 231 -10.26 -17.72 0.69
N PHE A 232 -9.41 -18.54 0.07
CA PHE A 232 -9.86 -19.41 -1.03
C PHE A 232 -10.98 -20.35 -0.54
N ALA A 233 -10.74 -21.07 0.55
CA ALA A 233 -11.72 -22.00 1.11
C ALA A 233 -13.06 -21.32 1.48
N ARG A 234 -13.02 -20.05 1.89
CA ARG A 234 -14.21 -19.28 2.29
C ARG A 234 -15.00 -18.71 1.11
N TYR A 235 -14.32 -18.26 0.05
CA TYR A 235 -14.95 -17.45 -0.99
C TYR A 235 -15.04 -18.12 -2.36
N PHE A 236 -14.21 -19.13 -2.64
CA PHE A 236 -14.32 -19.91 -3.87
C PHE A 236 -15.35 -21.03 -3.68
N ASP A 237 -16.60 -20.60 -3.55
CA ASP A 237 -17.80 -21.39 -3.22
C ASP A 237 -18.72 -21.63 -4.43
N GLY A 238 -18.26 -21.26 -5.63
CA GLY A 238 -18.99 -21.43 -6.87
C GLY A 238 -19.24 -22.89 -7.25
N PRO A 239 -20.36 -23.20 -7.94
CA PRO A 239 -20.61 -24.53 -8.48
C PRO A 239 -19.46 -24.97 -9.40
N GLY A 240 -18.91 -26.17 -9.16
CA GLY A 240 -17.77 -26.69 -9.93
C GLY A 240 -16.39 -26.34 -9.36
N VAL A 241 -16.31 -25.60 -8.26
CA VAL A 241 -15.06 -25.47 -7.49
C VAL A 241 -14.95 -26.61 -6.49
N GLY A 242 -14.00 -27.53 -6.72
CA GLY A 242 -13.87 -28.77 -5.95
C GLY A 242 -12.45 -29.12 -5.57
N ALA A 243 -12.18 -30.42 -5.43
CA ALA A 243 -10.90 -30.94 -5.01
C ALA A 243 -9.77 -30.66 -6.01
N ARG A 244 -10.07 -30.66 -7.32
CA ARG A 244 -9.10 -30.41 -8.39
C ARG A 244 -8.54 -28.99 -8.29
N GLU A 245 -9.40 -27.99 -8.14
CA GLU A 245 -9.01 -26.57 -8.07
C GLU A 245 -8.25 -26.27 -6.78
N ARG A 246 -8.67 -26.89 -5.66
CA ARG A 246 -7.94 -26.81 -4.38
C ARG A 246 -6.55 -27.41 -4.50
N ALA A 247 -6.39 -28.58 -5.12
CA ALA A 247 -5.09 -29.20 -5.32
C ALA A 247 -4.18 -28.36 -6.24
N ALA A 248 -4.74 -27.76 -7.29
CA ALA A 248 -3.99 -26.86 -8.18
C ALA A 248 -3.54 -25.58 -7.46
N LEU A 249 -4.39 -25.01 -6.60
CA LEU A 249 -4.02 -23.90 -5.73
C LEU A 249 -2.86 -24.27 -4.80
N GLU A 250 -2.92 -25.43 -4.13
CA GLU A 250 -1.83 -25.84 -3.24
C GLU A 250 -0.51 -26.02 -3.99
N ARG A 251 -0.52 -26.63 -5.18
CA ARG A 251 0.68 -26.70 -6.04
C ARG A 251 1.21 -25.32 -6.40
N PHE A 252 0.32 -24.37 -6.70
CA PHE A 252 0.70 -22.98 -6.95
C PHE A 252 1.29 -22.30 -5.71
N MET A 253 0.71 -22.50 -4.52
CA MET A 253 1.25 -21.96 -3.26
C MET A 253 2.65 -22.50 -2.97
N THR A 254 2.89 -23.79 -3.22
CA THR A 254 4.23 -24.39 -3.11
C THR A 254 5.22 -23.76 -4.09
N ARG A 255 4.82 -23.52 -5.35
CA ARG A 255 5.66 -22.78 -6.30
C ARG A 255 5.94 -21.34 -5.85
N ALA A 256 4.93 -20.66 -5.30
CA ALA A 256 5.08 -19.30 -4.77
C ALA A 256 6.02 -19.25 -3.55
N GLN A 257 6.03 -20.29 -2.70
CA GLN A 257 7.00 -20.46 -1.62
C GLN A 257 8.41 -20.59 -2.15
N GLY A 258 8.66 -21.53 -3.08
CA GLY A 258 9.97 -21.70 -3.70
C GLY A 258 10.47 -20.41 -4.34
N PHE A 259 9.62 -19.78 -5.14
CA PHE A 259 9.93 -18.53 -5.84
C PHE A 259 10.27 -17.36 -4.90
N ASN A 260 9.80 -17.33 -3.65
CA ASN A 260 10.11 -16.27 -2.70
C ASN A 260 11.23 -16.63 -1.70
N ALA A 261 11.63 -17.90 -1.60
CA ALA A 261 12.61 -18.39 -0.62
C ALA A 261 13.98 -17.69 -0.75
N GLU A 262 14.34 -17.20 -1.94
CA GLU A 262 15.60 -16.53 -2.25
C GLU A 262 15.63 -15.03 -1.86
N LYS A 263 15.15 -14.69 -0.65
CA LYS A 263 15.23 -13.32 -0.07
C LYS A 263 14.62 -12.20 -0.94
N ARG A 264 13.55 -12.49 -1.67
CA ARG A 264 12.83 -11.47 -2.45
C ARG A 264 12.06 -10.52 -1.54
N ALA A 265 11.77 -9.31 -2.01
CA ALA A 265 11.11 -8.29 -1.18
C ALA A 265 9.86 -8.84 -0.48
N HIS A 266 9.71 -8.58 0.82
CA HIS A 266 8.71 -9.24 1.68
C HIS A 266 7.25 -9.06 1.24
N THR A 267 6.92 -8.05 0.45
CA THR A 267 5.57 -7.85 -0.11
C THR A 267 5.30 -8.74 -1.32
N ASN A 268 6.31 -9.41 -1.87
CA ASN A 268 6.20 -10.23 -3.07
C ASN A 268 5.35 -11.47 -2.82
N MET A 269 5.47 -12.16 -1.67
CA MET A 269 4.59 -13.29 -1.35
C MET A 269 3.11 -12.89 -1.38
N TYR A 270 2.78 -11.79 -0.71
CA TYR A 270 1.42 -11.25 -0.70
C TYR A 270 0.93 -10.91 -2.11
N LYS A 271 1.72 -10.19 -2.92
CA LYS A 271 1.34 -9.81 -4.30
C LYS A 271 1.20 -11.03 -5.22
N ASN A 272 2.17 -11.93 -5.18
CA ASN A 272 2.23 -13.14 -6.01
C ASN A 272 1.03 -14.04 -5.80
N ILE A 273 0.40 -14.03 -4.63
CA ILE A 273 -0.81 -14.83 -4.35
C ILE A 273 -2.09 -14.01 -4.56
N ARG A 274 -2.14 -12.78 -4.04
CA ARG A 274 -3.34 -11.92 -4.11
C ARG A 274 -3.80 -11.68 -5.54
N ASP A 275 -2.89 -11.28 -6.42
CA ASP A 275 -3.25 -10.82 -7.76
C ASP A 275 -3.78 -11.97 -8.63
N PRO A 276 -3.17 -13.18 -8.60
CA PRO A 276 -3.79 -14.36 -9.19
C PRO A 276 -5.14 -14.73 -8.61
N LEU A 277 -5.35 -14.64 -7.29
CA LEU A 277 -6.66 -14.92 -6.68
C LEU A 277 -7.73 -13.91 -7.11
N LEU A 278 -7.38 -12.62 -7.21
CA LEU A 278 -8.26 -11.58 -7.76
C LEU A 278 -8.59 -11.81 -9.24
N LYS A 279 -7.68 -12.40 -10.02
CA LYS A 279 -7.95 -12.78 -11.40
C LYS A 279 -8.85 -14.02 -11.46
N ALA A 280 -8.48 -15.07 -10.74
CA ALA A 280 -9.20 -16.34 -10.65
C ALA A 280 -10.67 -16.18 -10.23
N SER A 281 -10.97 -15.26 -9.30
CA SER A 281 -12.36 -15.02 -8.87
C SER A 281 -13.27 -14.49 -9.99
N THR A 282 -12.69 -13.96 -11.06
CA THR A 282 -13.41 -13.48 -12.26
C THR A 282 -13.37 -14.48 -13.42
N MET A 283 -12.97 -15.73 -13.17
CA MET A 283 -12.92 -16.80 -14.15
C MET A 283 -14.03 -17.83 -13.91
N ARG A 284 -14.32 -18.63 -14.93
CA ARG A 284 -15.14 -19.82 -14.78
C ARG A 284 -14.40 -20.90 -13.95
N PRO A 285 -15.11 -21.67 -13.11
CA PRO A 285 -14.53 -22.73 -12.27
C PRO A 285 -13.68 -23.75 -13.04
N ASP A 286 -14.12 -24.16 -14.23
CA ASP A 286 -13.44 -25.16 -15.07
C ASP A 286 -12.07 -24.69 -15.61
N ARG A 287 -11.75 -23.41 -15.50
CA ARG A 287 -10.46 -22.83 -15.91
C ARG A 287 -9.47 -22.64 -14.77
N LEU A 288 -9.92 -22.79 -13.52
CA LEU A 288 -9.11 -22.45 -12.34
C LEU A 288 -7.89 -23.34 -12.18
N ALA A 289 -8.07 -24.66 -12.35
CA ALA A 289 -6.97 -25.61 -12.16
C ALA A 289 -5.82 -25.34 -13.14
N ASP A 290 -6.14 -25.26 -14.43
CA ASP A 290 -5.15 -24.99 -15.48
C ASP A 290 -4.53 -23.60 -15.33
N PHE A 291 -5.32 -22.61 -14.89
CA PHE A 291 -4.81 -21.28 -14.56
C PHE A 291 -3.77 -21.34 -13.43
N PHE A 292 -4.08 -21.96 -12.29
CA PHE A 292 -3.14 -22.07 -11.17
C PHE A 292 -1.89 -22.88 -11.53
N ASP A 293 -2.04 -23.98 -12.28
CA ASP A 293 -0.93 -24.79 -12.74
C ASP A 293 0.01 -24.06 -13.71
N GLY A 294 -0.52 -23.12 -14.49
CA GLY A 294 0.27 -22.25 -15.37
C GLY A 294 0.99 -21.09 -14.68
N LEU A 295 0.72 -20.82 -13.40
CA LEU A 295 1.36 -19.72 -12.66
C LEU A 295 2.72 -20.11 -12.09
N LEU A 296 3.65 -19.16 -12.15
CA LEU A 296 5.03 -19.28 -11.67
C LEU A 296 5.71 -20.59 -12.16
N PRO A 297 5.72 -20.85 -13.47
CA PRO A 297 6.35 -22.06 -13.98
C PRO A 297 7.86 -22.04 -13.71
N PRO A 298 8.52 -23.21 -13.55
CA PRO A 298 9.93 -23.29 -13.15
C PRO A 298 10.90 -22.48 -14.03
N HIS A 299 10.60 -22.34 -15.33
CA HIS A 299 11.45 -21.54 -16.22
C HIS A 299 11.49 -20.06 -15.83
N ARG A 300 10.41 -19.49 -15.27
CA ARG A 300 10.41 -18.07 -14.85
C ARG A 300 11.35 -17.82 -13.70
N GLU A 301 11.38 -18.73 -12.74
CA GLU A 301 12.33 -18.66 -11.62
C GLU A 301 13.77 -18.71 -12.13
N ARG A 302 14.06 -19.64 -13.05
CA ARG A 302 15.37 -19.73 -13.70
C ARG A 302 15.73 -18.45 -14.44
N THR A 303 14.83 -17.88 -15.24
CA THR A 303 15.12 -16.63 -15.97
C THR A 303 15.43 -15.46 -15.03
N VAL A 304 14.73 -15.37 -13.89
CA VAL A 304 15.01 -14.36 -12.86
C VAL A 304 16.39 -14.61 -12.25
N LEU A 305 16.69 -15.85 -11.89
CA LEU A 305 17.98 -16.25 -11.35
C LEU A 305 19.13 -16.00 -12.31
N ASP A 306 18.95 -16.32 -13.59
CA ASP A 306 19.93 -16.10 -14.64
C ASP A 306 20.20 -14.60 -14.81
N PHE A 307 19.16 -13.76 -14.79
CA PHE A 307 19.31 -12.31 -14.84
C PHE A 307 20.09 -11.74 -13.64
N GLN A 308 19.86 -12.29 -12.45
CA GLN A 308 20.55 -11.88 -11.23
C GLN A 308 22.00 -12.36 -11.19
N ARG A 309 22.26 -13.62 -11.60
CA ARG A 309 23.58 -14.26 -11.50
C ARG A 309 24.51 -13.95 -12.68
N SER A 310 23.98 -13.57 -13.83
CA SER A 310 24.78 -13.25 -15.03
C SER A 310 25.44 -11.87 -15.00
N GLY A 311 25.19 -11.05 -13.97
CA GLY A 311 25.65 -9.65 -13.92
C GLY A 311 24.76 -8.66 -14.69
N ARG A 312 23.82 -9.14 -15.51
CA ARG A 312 22.89 -8.30 -16.29
C ARG A 312 22.03 -7.37 -15.42
N MET A 313 21.61 -7.83 -14.24
CA MET A 313 20.90 -6.98 -13.28
C MET A 313 21.74 -5.77 -12.87
N ASP A 314 23.02 -5.98 -12.59
CA ASP A 314 23.93 -4.93 -12.16
C ASP A 314 24.24 -3.97 -13.32
N GLU A 315 24.44 -4.50 -14.53
CA GLU A 315 24.62 -3.69 -15.76
C GLU A 315 23.43 -2.74 -16.00
N VAL A 316 22.20 -3.27 -15.96
CA VAL A 316 20.98 -2.46 -16.13
C VAL A 316 20.84 -1.43 -15.02
N ARG A 317 21.16 -1.82 -13.77
CA ARG A 317 21.14 -0.91 -12.63
C ARG A 317 22.12 0.25 -12.81
N GLU A 318 23.37 -0.03 -13.16
CA GLU A 318 24.40 1.00 -13.35
C GLU A 318 24.10 1.92 -14.55
N ALA A 319 23.57 1.37 -15.64
CA ALA A 319 23.08 2.16 -16.77
C ALA A 319 21.97 3.13 -16.32
N PHE A 320 21.01 2.65 -15.53
CA PHE A 320 19.95 3.50 -14.99
C PHE A 320 20.48 4.56 -14.01
N MET A 321 21.42 4.23 -13.12
CA MET A 321 22.05 5.21 -12.22
C MET A 321 22.76 6.31 -13.01
N SER A 322 23.40 5.97 -14.13
CA SER A 322 24.08 6.93 -15.01
C SER A 322 23.08 7.87 -15.70
N VAL A 323 21.95 7.34 -16.18
CA VAL A 323 20.86 8.15 -16.75
C VAL A 323 20.21 9.05 -15.71
N LEU A 324 20.01 8.55 -14.49
CA LEU A 324 19.46 9.32 -13.38
C LEU A 324 20.41 10.45 -12.97
N MET A 325 21.72 10.17 -12.88
CA MET A 325 22.75 11.18 -12.62
C MET A 325 22.78 12.26 -13.70
N ARG A 326 22.71 11.88 -14.98
CA ARG A 326 22.59 12.82 -16.09
C ARG A 326 21.38 13.72 -15.92
N THR A 327 20.21 13.14 -15.62
CA THR A 327 18.97 13.90 -15.44
C THR A 327 19.08 14.90 -14.28
N LEU A 328 19.70 14.51 -13.17
CA LEU A 328 19.92 15.39 -12.01
C LEU A 328 20.90 16.53 -12.32
N ASN A 329 21.93 16.29 -13.13
CA ASN A 329 22.86 17.33 -13.57
C ASN A 329 22.23 18.38 -14.49
N GLU A 330 21.08 18.08 -15.10
CA GLU A 330 20.30 19.02 -15.91
C GLU A 330 19.33 19.88 -15.07
N GLU A 331 19.28 19.71 -13.75
CA GLU A 331 18.51 20.61 -12.87
C GLU A 331 19.22 21.96 -12.71
N ASN A 332 18.44 23.04 -12.74
CA ASN A 332 18.98 24.39 -12.52
C ASN A 332 19.45 24.51 -11.06
N PRO A 333 20.76 24.71 -10.79
CA PRO A 333 21.27 24.75 -9.43
C PRO A 333 20.73 25.93 -8.62
N ARG A 334 20.18 26.97 -9.27
CA ARG A 334 19.58 28.16 -8.64
C ARG A 334 18.07 28.04 -8.42
N ALA A 335 17.42 26.98 -8.91
CA ALA A 335 15.98 26.81 -8.72
C ALA A 335 15.67 26.42 -7.26
N PRO A 336 14.73 27.11 -6.59
CA PRO A 336 14.42 26.88 -5.18
C PRO A 336 13.71 25.55 -4.92
N ASP A 337 13.16 24.92 -5.97
CA ASP A 337 12.45 23.64 -5.96
C ASP A 337 13.14 22.59 -6.85
N ARG A 338 14.46 22.70 -7.03
CA ARG A 338 15.26 21.73 -7.79
C ARG A 338 15.23 20.34 -7.15
N VAL A 339 15.28 19.31 -7.99
CA VAL A 339 15.52 17.93 -7.54
C VAL A 339 17.02 17.79 -7.24
N ARG A 340 17.37 17.54 -5.98
CA ARG A 340 18.78 17.41 -5.56
C ARG A 340 19.29 16.00 -5.55
N ALA A 341 18.40 15.05 -5.27
CA ALA A 341 18.72 13.65 -5.19
C ALA A 341 17.51 12.84 -5.61
N ALA A 342 17.75 11.59 -5.95
CA ALA A 342 16.73 10.59 -6.19
C ALA A 342 17.04 9.35 -5.38
N ILE A 343 16.01 8.75 -4.80
CA ILE A 343 16.08 7.47 -4.11
C ILE A 343 15.51 6.41 -5.04
N VAL A 344 16.31 5.41 -5.36
CA VAL A 344 15.90 4.24 -6.13
C VAL A 344 15.47 3.17 -5.16
N LEU A 345 14.27 2.64 -5.40
CA LEU A 345 13.56 1.71 -4.53
C LEU A 345 13.36 0.36 -5.22
N GLY A 346 12.66 -0.54 -4.52
CA GLY A 346 12.13 -1.75 -5.11
C GLY A 346 13.20 -2.80 -5.44
N SER A 347 12.93 -3.55 -6.51
CA SER A 347 13.65 -4.79 -6.78
C SER A 347 15.11 -4.58 -7.19
N PHE A 348 15.43 -3.51 -7.92
CA PHE A 348 16.82 -3.16 -8.27
C PHE A 348 17.64 -2.68 -7.06
N ALA A 349 17.01 -1.97 -6.12
CA ALA A 349 17.67 -1.55 -4.89
C ALA A 349 17.93 -2.71 -3.91
N THR A 350 17.10 -3.74 -3.96
CA THR A 350 17.17 -4.91 -3.06
C THR A 350 17.89 -6.11 -3.68
N GLY A 351 18.37 -6.00 -4.93
CA GLY A 351 19.00 -7.12 -5.64
C GLY A 351 18.04 -8.25 -6.01
N SER A 352 16.74 -7.99 -6.02
CA SER A 352 15.70 -8.98 -6.32
C SER A 352 15.02 -8.76 -7.67
N ALA A 353 15.61 -7.93 -8.53
CA ALA A 353 15.05 -7.58 -9.84
C ALA A 353 15.02 -8.79 -10.79
N GLY A 354 13.98 -8.86 -11.60
CA GLY A 354 13.88 -9.77 -12.73
C GLY A 354 14.05 -9.03 -14.07
N PRO A 355 14.06 -9.76 -15.19
CA PRO A 355 14.25 -9.19 -16.53
C PRO A 355 13.18 -8.18 -16.97
N SER A 356 12.04 -8.13 -16.28
CA SER A 356 10.93 -7.22 -16.55
C SER A 356 10.62 -6.32 -15.35
N SER A 357 11.54 -6.21 -14.39
CA SER A 357 11.38 -5.32 -13.25
C SER A 357 11.41 -3.86 -13.69
N ASP A 358 10.59 -3.05 -13.03
CA ASP A 358 10.55 -1.60 -13.11
C ASP A 358 11.56 -0.93 -12.16
N PHE A 359 11.86 0.33 -12.46
CA PHE A 359 12.56 1.23 -11.56
C PHE A 359 11.57 2.15 -10.85
N ASP A 360 11.51 2.03 -9.52
CA ASP A 360 10.77 2.93 -8.66
C ASP A 360 11.69 4.05 -8.17
N VAL A 361 11.33 5.31 -8.41
CA VAL A 361 12.14 6.48 -8.06
C VAL A 361 11.35 7.46 -7.20
N GLU A 362 11.92 7.83 -6.07
CA GLU A 362 11.44 8.95 -5.24
C GLU A 362 12.39 10.14 -5.38
N ALA A 363 11.88 11.25 -5.91
CA ALA A 363 12.64 12.48 -6.09
C ALA A 363 12.68 13.30 -4.78
N LEU A 364 13.87 13.78 -4.42
CA LEU A 364 14.09 14.65 -3.27
C LEU A 364 14.29 16.09 -3.71
N VAL A 365 13.36 16.95 -3.32
CA VAL A 365 13.23 18.32 -3.81
C VAL A 365 13.44 19.32 -2.67
N ASP A 366 14.18 20.39 -2.92
CA ASP A 366 14.24 21.53 -2.01
C ASP A 366 12.82 22.12 -1.85
N GLY A 367 12.39 22.37 -0.61
CA GLY A 367 10.99 22.78 -0.34
C GLY A 367 9.98 21.62 -0.25
N ALA A 368 10.26 20.48 -0.87
CA ALA A 368 9.31 19.40 -1.17
C ALA A 368 8.11 19.86 -2.03
N GLY A 369 8.40 20.72 -3.03
CA GLY A 369 7.41 21.11 -4.04
C GLY A 369 7.32 20.08 -5.18
N ASN A 370 6.13 19.90 -5.75
CA ASN A 370 5.91 18.96 -6.86
C ASN A 370 6.05 19.61 -8.26
N ASN A 371 6.27 20.93 -8.33
CA ASN A 371 6.20 21.72 -9.57
C ASN A 371 7.16 21.21 -10.67
N ARG A 372 8.37 20.78 -10.27
CA ARG A 372 9.39 20.29 -11.20
C ARG A 372 9.36 18.78 -11.43
N LEU A 373 8.58 18.02 -10.64
CA LEU A 373 8.55 16.56 -10.73
C LEU A 373 8.09 16.06 -12.09
N ALA A 374 7.06 16.68 -12.66
CA ALA A 374 6.55 16.28 -13.98
C ALA A 374 7.62 16.50 -15.06
N GLU A 375 8.35 17.62 -15.01
CA GLU A 375 9.44 17.89 -15.94
C GLU A 375 10.62 16.93 -15.74
N PHE A 376 11.06 16.73 -14.49
CA PHE A 376 12.11 15.78 -14.13
C PHE A 376 11.76 14.36 -14.59
N SER A 377 10.54 13.89 -14.30
CA SER A 377 10.05 12.56 -14.70
C SER A 377 10.03 12.39 -16.22
N ARG A 378 9.54 13.39 -16.97
CA ARG A 378 9.57 13.35 -18.44
C ARG A 378 11.00 13.25 -18.98
N ARG A 379 11.94 14.04 -18.43
CA ARG A 379 13.35 13.98 -18.84
C ARG A 379 13.99 12.63 -18.52
N LEU A 380 13.75 12.10 -17.33
CA LEU A 380 14.24 10.79 -16.91
C LEU A 380 13.73 9.68 -17.84
N VAL A 381 12.42 9.67 -18.13
CA VAL A 381 11.80 8.71 -19.05
C VAL A 381 12.38 8.85 -20.46
N ALA A 382 12.57 10.08 -20.95
CA ALA A 382 13.14 10.33 -22.27
C ALA A 382 14.59 9.82 -22.38
N HIS A 383 15.44 10.14 -21.40
CA HIS A 383 16.82 9.67 -21.36
C HIS A 383 16.90 8.14 -21.22
N TRP A 384 16.03 7.55 -20.42
CA TRP A 384 15.99 6.09 -20.24
C TRP A 384 15.45 5.34 -21.47
N THR A 385 14.51 5.96 -22.19
CA THR A 385 14.03 5.47 -23.48
C THR A 385 15.14 5.55 -24.52
N ALA A 386 15.89 6.65 -24.57
CA ALA A 386 17.02 6.82 -25.47
C ALA A 386 18.16 5.82 -25.20
N ALA A 387 18.30 5.36 -23.95
CA ALA A 387 19.22 4.28 -23.59
C ALA A 387 18.74 2.88 -24.03
N GLY A 388 17.53 2.75 -24.59
CA GLY A 388 17.02 1.49 -25.15
C GLY A 388 16.40 0.53 -24.13
N HIS A 389 16.19 0.95 -22.89
CA HIS A 389 15.78 0.05 -21.79
C HIS A 389 14.36 0.28 -21.27
N HIS A 390 13.70 1.41 -21.58
CA HIS A 390 12.40 1.73 -20.99
C HIS A 390 11.29 0.72 -21.30
N SER A 391 11.34 0.06 -22.47
CA SER A 391 10.35 -0.95 -22.86
C SER A 391 10.43 -2.25 -22.04
N SER A 392 11.64 -2.63 -21.60
CA SER A 392 11.85 -3.82 -20.76
C SER A 392 11.89 -3.50 -19.27
N HIS A 393 12.30 -2.28 -18.91
CA HIS A 393 12.44 -1.79 -17.55
C HIS A 393 11.80 -0.41 -17.42
N PRO A 394 10.47 -0.30 -17.35
CA PRO A 394 9.83 1.00 -17.22
C PRO A 394 10.26 1.70 -15.92
N VAL A 395 10.25 3.04 -15.94
CA VAL A 395 10.57 3.84 -14.75
C VAL A 395 9.30 4.55 -14.26
N THR A 396 9.06 4.46 -12.96
CA THR A 396 7.98 5.14 -12.27
C THR A 396 8.57 6.13 -11.27
N VAL A 397 8.29 7.42 -11.46
CA VAL A 397 8.63 8.45 -10.47
C VAL A 397 7.42 8.67 -9.57
N HIS A 398 7.62 8.56 -8.26
CA HIS A 398 6.57 8.85 -7.29
C HIS A 398 6.09 10.30 -7.44
N THR A 399 4.76 10.48 -7.39
CA THR A 399 4.11 11.77 -7.68
C THR A 399 4.28 12.81 -6.58
N GLU A 400 4.87 12.44 -5.45
CA GLU A 400 5.08 13.29 -4.29
C GLU A 400 6.56 13.39 -3.98
N ALA A 401 7.07 14.62 -4.00
CA ALA A 401 8.45 14.89 -3.66
C ALA A 401 8.65 14.77 -2.15
N SER A 402 9.74 14.12 -1.77
CA SER A 402 10.21 14.16 -0.40
C SER A 402 11.23 15.27 -0.20
N TRP A 403 11.41 15.69 1.04
CA TRP A 403 12.49 16.61 1.39
C TRP A 403 13.77 15.82 1.67
N PRO A 404 14.95 16.34 1.27
CA PRO A 404 16.24 15.68 1.48
C PRO A 404 16.71 15.71 2.95
N SER A 405 15.89 15.18 3.87
CA SER A 405 16.20 14.96 5.29
C SER A 405 16.52 13.49 5.52
N TRP A 406 17.65 13.20 6.15
CA TRP A 406 17.97 11.84 6.60
C TRP A 406 16.89 11.31 7.55
N GLY A 407 16.36 12.14 8.45
CA GLY A 407 15.31 11.73 9.40
C GLY A 407 14.05 11.25 8.69
N LEU A 408 13.55 12.03 7.72
CA LEU A 408 12.40 11.64 6.92
C LEU A 408 12.69 10.40 6.06
N VAL A 409 13.82 10.37 5.36
CA VAL A 409 14.23 9.24 4.51
C VAL A 409 14.34 7.97 5.35
N ASN A 410 14.96 8.02 6.53
CA ASN A 410 15.12 6.84 7.38
C ASN A 410 13.79 6.34 8.00
N ILE A 411 12.80 7.22 8.20
CA ILE A 411 11.46 6.85 8.69
C ILE A 411 10.58 6.30 7.56
N VAL A 412 10.66 6.87 6.35
CA VAL A 412 9.89 6.43 5.18
C VAL A 412 10.47 5.15 4.59
N GLN A 413 11.78 5.14 4.32
CA GLN A 413 12.49 4.06 3.66
C GLN A 413 12.86 2.97 4.66
N THR A 414 11.91 2.10 4.96
CA THR A 414 12.11 0.97 5.88
C THR A 414 12.94 -0.18 5.30
N ARG A 415 13.39 -0.07 4.03
CA ARG A 415 14.09 -1.11 3.27
C ARG A 415 15.42 -0.61 2.71
N HIS A 416 16.15 -1.47 2.01
CA HIS A 416 17.31 -1.08 1.21
C HIS A 416 16.87 -0.13 0.09
N TYR A 417 17.66 0.91 -0.12
CA TYR A 417 17.47 1.92 -1.15
C TYR A 417 18.83 2.42 -1.63
N ILE A 418 18.86 3.01 -2.83
CA ILE A 418 20.07 3.59 -3.40
C ILE A 418 19.86 5.09 -3.58
N VAL A 419 20.78 5.90 -3.07
CA VAL A 419 20.75 7.36 -3.24
C VAL A 419 21.60 7.75 -4.44
N VAL A 420 21.03 8.53 -5.35
CA VAL A 420 21.73 9.12 -6.49
C VAL A 420 21.66 10.64 -6.38
N SER A 421 22.82 11.29 -6.44
CA SER A 421 22.93 12.75 -6.37
C SER A 421 24.24 13.23 -7.00
N PRO A 422 24.27 14.38 -7.69
CA PRO A 422 25.52 15.01 -8.11
C PRO A 422 26.30 15.61 -6.93
N GLU A 423 25.72 15.63 -5.73
CA GLU A 423 26.33 16.15 -4.51
C GLU A 423 26.81 15.00 -3.59
N PRO A 424 28.12 14.71 -3.50
CA PRO A 424 28.63 13.58 -2.71
C PRO A 424 28.28 13.65 -1.22
N ALA A 425 28.30 14.86 -0.64
CA ALA A 425 27.90 15.08 0.76
C ALA A 425 26.43 14.70 1.01
N LEU A 426 25.55 14.89 0.01
CA LEU A 426 24.15 14.52 0.11
C LEU A 426 23.96 13.00 0.02
N ILE A 427 24.73 12.31 -0.83
CA ILE A 427 24.77 10.84 -0.86
C ILE A 427 25.22 10.32 0.51
N ALA A 428 26.33 10.82 1.05
CA ALA A 428 26.88 10.40 2.33
C ALA A 428 25.88 10.62 3.48
N ARG A 429 25.19 11.77 3.48
CA ARG A 429 24.19 12.11 4.49
C ARG A 429 22.92 11.27 4.40
N LEU A 430 22.45 10.92 3.20
CA LEU A 430 21.18 10.24 3.02
C LEU A 430 21.31 8.72 2.94
N SER A 431 22.49 8.19 2.66
CA SER A 431 22.70 6.74 2.60
C SER A 431 22.68 6.14 4.00
N ARG A 432 21.99 5.01 4.17
CA ARG A 432 22.01 4.25 5.41
C ARG A 432 23.39 3.63 5.65
N ARG A 433 23.91 3.70 6.88
CA ARG A 433 25.13 2.98 7.27
C ARG A 433 24.82 1.50 7.53
N ALA A 434 25.80 0.62 7.33
CA ALA A 434 25.61 -0.83 7.46
C ALA A 434 25.10 -1.31 8.84
N PHE A 435 25.27 -0.50 9.88
CA PHE A 435 24.84 -0.78 11.26
C PHE A 435 23.57 -0.02 11.69
N GLU A 436 22.99 0.79 10.82
CA GLU A 436 21.80 1.59 11.15
C GLU A 436 20.51 0.82 10.90
N ASP A 437 19.76 0.56 11.96
CA ASP A 437 18.40 0.03 11.86
C ASP A 437 17.44 1.06 11.23
N PRO A 438 16.45 0.62 10.45
CA PRO A 438 15.38 1.50 10.01
C PRO A 438 14.65 2.07 11.24
N ALA A 439 14.35 3.37 11.21
CA ALA A 439 13.66 4.05 12.31
C ALA A 439 12.27 3.47 12.61
N VAL A 440 11.70 2.76 11.64
CA VAL A 440 10.42 2.07 11.75
C VAL A 440 10.60 0.59 11.41
N ARG A 441 10.39 -0.27 12.40
CA ARG A 441 10.35 -1.72 12.21
C ARG A 441 8.97 -2.13 11.70
N LEU A 442 8.96 -2.92 10.62
CA LEU A 442 7.73 -3.45 10.05
C LEU A 442 7.21 -4.59 10.90
N GLU A 443 5.98 -4.43 11.38
CA GLU A 443 5.23 -5.47 12.10
C GLU A 443 4.75 -6.56 11.13
N ARG A 444 5.21 -7.80 11.37
CA ARG A 444 4.99 -8.95 10.46
C ARG A 444 4.14 -10.08 11.05
N GLY A 445 3.74 -9.97 12.33
CA GLY A 445 2.85 -10.91 12.99
C GLY A 445 1.43 -10.36 13.14
N TYR A 446 0.58 -11.15 13.80
CA TYR A 446 -0.69 -10.66 14.33
C TYR A 446 -0.44 -9.90 15.63
N THR A 447 -1.17 -8.81 15.80
CA THR A 447 -1.29 -8.13 17.09
C THR A 447 -2.73 -7.69 17.30
N PRO A 448 -3.18 -7.51 18.55
CA PRO A 448 -4.53 -7.00 18.81
C PRO A 448 -4.82 -5.67 18.10
N ARG A 449 -3.83 -4.78 18.05
CA ARG A 449 -3.92 -3.51 17.32
C ARG A 449 -4.01 -3.74 15.80
N GLY A 450 -3.20 -4.65 15.29
CA GLY A 450 -3.25 -5.09 13.90
C GLY A 450 -4.65 -5.56 13.52
N ASP A 451 -5.28 -6.41 14.32
CA ASP A 451 -6.61 -6.94 14.04
C ASP A 451 -7.69 -5.84 14.02
N VAL A 452 -7.67 -4.90 14.96
CA VAL A 452 -8.56 -3.73 14.94
C VAL A 452 -8.35 -2.91 13.67
N ASN A 453 -7.10 -2.63 13.30
CA ASN A 453 -6.79 -1.89 12.08
C ASN A 453 -7.28 -2.61 10.82
N ARG A 454 -7.23 -3.95 10.78
CA ARG A 454 -7.73 -4.74 9.66
C ARG A 454 -9.25 -4.64 9.52
N VAL A 455 -9.98 -4.60 10.63
CA VAL A 455 -11.43 -4.36 10.62
C VAL A 455 -11.73 -2.99 10.01
N ILE A 456 -11.03 -1.95 10.45
CA ILE A 456 -11.17 -0.59 9.91
C ILE A 456 -10.83 -0.56 8.41
N GLN A 457 -9.72 -1.17 8.01
CA GLN A 457 -9.32 -1.27 6.60
C GLN A 457 -10.39 -1.93 5.74
N ARG A 458 -10.97 -3.05 6.20
CA ARG A 458 -12.07 -3.72 5.49
C ARG A 458 -13.30 -2.82 5.35
N ALA A 459 -13.65 -2.08 6.40
CA ALA A 459 -14.77 -1.15 6.35
C ALA A 459 -14.54 -0.02 5.32
N ILE A 460 -13.32 0.53 5.27
CA ILE A 460 -12.96 1.58 4.31
C ILE A 460 -12.96 1.05 2.88
N VAL A 461 -12.41 -0.15 2.64
CA VAL A 461 -12.44 -0.80 1.33
C VAL A 461 -13.88 -1.06 0.88
N ALA A 462 -14.72 -1.58 1.78
CA ALA A 462 -16.15 -1.80 1.50
C ALA A 462 -16.85 -0.47 1.14
N ALA A 463 -16.59 0.61 1.88
CA ALA A 463 -17.10 1.94 1.57
C ALA A 463 -16.64 2.44 0.19
N GLY A 464 -15.38 2.18 -0.19
CA GLY A 464 -14.84 2.50 -1.51
C GLY A 464 -15.59 1.80 -2.65
N THR A 465 -15.87 0.50 -2.49
CA THR A 465 -16.65 -0.26 -3.48
C THR A 465 -18.11 0.22 -3.58
N ALA A 466 -18.75 0.51 -2.44
CA ALA A 466 -20.12 1.03 -2.42
C ALA A 466 -20.22 2.43 -3.06
N ALA A 467 -19.24 3.28 -2.81
CA ALA A 467 -19.15 4.60 -3.43
C ALA A 467 -19.03 4.48 -4.96
N ALA A 468 -18.22 3.55 -5.46
CA ALA A 468 -18.08 3.30 -6.89
C ALA A 468 -19.39 2.84 -7.55
N ASP A 469 -20.16 1.96 -6.90
CA ASP A 469 -21.48 1.54 -7.41
C ASP A 469 -22.49 2.69 -7.44
N LEU A 470 -22.51 3.53 -6.41
CA LEU A 470 -23.34 4.74 -6.40
C LEU A 470 -22.96 5.69 -7.54
N ARG A 471 -21.67 5.89 -7.81
CA ARG A 471 -21.23 6.72 -8.94
C ARG A 471 -21.76 6.20 -10.27
N ALA A 472 -21.68 4.88 -10.48
CA ALA A 472 -22.17 4.23 -11.68
C ALA A 472 -23.70 4.40 -11.84
N LEU A 473 -24.46 4.27 -10.75
CA LEU A 473 -25.92 4.46 -10.75
C LEU A 473 -26.34 5.88 -11.13
N PHE A 474 -25.53 6.89 -10.79
CA PHE A 474 -25.81 8.30 -11.14
C PHE A 474 -25.19 8.74 -12.47
N GLY A 475 -24.61 7.83 -13.26
CA GLY A 475 -24.00 8.16 -14.55
C GLY A 475 -22.77 9.07 -14.43
N MET A 476 -22.17 9.17 -13.23
CA MET A 476 -20.96 9.95 -13.05
C MET A 476 -19.78 9.20 -13.64
N LYS A 477 -19.11 9.81 -14.63
CA LYS A 477 -17.89 9.24 -15.21
C LYS A 477 -16.85 9.03 -14.11
N PRO A 478 -16.07 7.93 -14.16
CA PRO A 478 -14.91 7.81 -13.30
C PRO A 478 -14.04 9.04 -13.50
N SER A 479 -13.61 9.67 -12.39
CA SER A 479 -12.57 10.68 -12.44
C SER A 479 -11.37 10.00 -13.10
N SER A 480 -10.98 10.43 -14.30
CA SER A 480 -9.71 10.01 -14.87
C SER A 480 -8.65 10.43 -13.86
N SER A 481 -8.19 9.49 -13.04
CA SER A 481 -6.99 9.69 -12.24
C SER A 481 -5.87 9.85 -13.27
N GLY A 482 -5.55 11.10 -13.60
CA GLY A 482 -4.36 11.43 -14.37
C GLY A 482 -3.18 10.84 -13.62
N HIS A 483 -2.56 9.83 -14.23
CA HIS A 483 -1.24 9.38 -13.89
C HIS A 483 -0.26 10.08 -14.82
#